data_AF-A0A537JBZ0-F1
#
_entry.id   AF-A0A537JBZ0-F1
#
_cell.length_a   1.000
_cell.length_b   1.000
_cell.length_c   1.000
_cell.angle_alpha   90.00
_cell.angle_beta   90.00
_cell.angle_gamma   90.00
#
_symmetry.space_group_name_H-M   'P 1'
#
loop_
_entity.id
_entity.type
_entity.pdbx_description
1 polymer ?
#
loop_
_entity_poly.entity_id
_entity_poly.type
_entity_poly.pdbx_seq_one_letter_code
_entity_poly.pdbx_strand_id
1 'polypeptide(L)'
;MFTHGYGLVMNPVNRLTAEGLPEFYIKDIPPQSPIGFRIERPELYYGLLATQYVIVKTRTKELDYARGDQNAYTSYAGSGGVPLSAPLAKLAFATRFGASQLLLSNDVTAESRVIFHREVMERVAHLAPMLTLDHDPYLVLADGRLYWIVDAYTTSGGYPYSRPVGGLNYIRNSVKAVVDAYDGATRFYVVDPQDPLVQVYGRIFPGLFRPMEALPPSLVSHLRYPEDLFTLQAQVYSTFHMKDPRVFYNREDLWVFPNELFTGAAQPLEPYYVTLRLDPAQGEEFALILPFTPAGKDNMVAWMAGRSDMPHYGRLLVYRFPKDRTVFGPMQIEARINQDPLISSQLALWNQQGSQVIRGNLLVIPVSDALLYVEPLYLQASGS
;
A
#
# COMPACT_ATOMS: atom_id res chain seq x y z
N MET A 1 22.19 18.11 10.03
CA MET A 1 21.48 18.29 8.74
C MET A 1 20.47 17.17 8.61
N PHE A 2 19.22 17.46 8.23
CA PHE A 2 18.22 16.41 7.98
C PHE A 2 18.25 16.02 6.50
N THR A 3 18.49 14.74 6.23
CA THR A 3 18.64 14.22 4.86
C THR A 3 17.72 13.04 4.58
N HIS A 4 17.23 12.36 5.62
CA HIS A 4 16.45 11.13 5.54
C HIS A 4 15.35 11.12 6.62
N GLY A 5 14.32 10.31 6.42
CA GLY A 5 13.40 9.92 7.49
C GLY A 5 14.02 8.79 8.31
N TYR A 6 13.58 8.58 9.55
CA TYR A 6 14.18 7.59 10.42
C TYR A 6 13.14 6.77 11.17
N GLY A 7 13.24 5.46 11.03
CA GLY A 7 12.49 4.50 11.83
C GLY A 7 11.26 3.89 11.15
N LEU A 8 10.68 2.91 11.83
CA LEU A 8 9.44 2.27 11.47
C LEU A 8 8.69 1.85 12.74
N VAL A 9 7.37 1.75 12.63
CA VAL A 9 6.50 1.21 13.68
C VAL A 9 5.76 0.02 13.09
N MET A 10 5.62 -1.03 13.89
CA MET A 10 4.90 -2.24 13.49
C MET A 10 4.09 -2.75 14.67
N ASN A 11 2.85 -3.12 14.43
CA ASN A 11 1.96 -3.77 15.39
C ASN A 11 1.20 -4.91 14.70
N PRO A 12 0.88 -6.01 15.41
CA PRO A 12 -0.08 -6.96 14.90
C PRO A 12 -1.48 -6.33 14.93
N VAL A 13 -2.35 -6.82 14.06
CA VAL A 13 -3.74 -6.35 13.96
C VAL A 13 -4.64 -6.90 15.07
N ASN A 14 -4.19 -7.93 15.81
CA ASN A 14 -5.03 -8.70 16.75
C ASN A 14 -4.56 -8.67 18.21
N ARG A 15 -3.64 -7.78 18.60
CA ARG A 15 -3.16 -7.70 19.99
C ARG A 15 -3.21 -6.30 20.56
N LEU A 16 -3.66 -6.25 21.80
CA LEU A 16 -3.74 -5.05 22.62
C LEU A 16 -3.04 -5.34 23.95
N THR A 17 -2.45 -4.31 24.56
CA THR A 17 -1.95 -4.38 25.93
C THR A 17 -3.11 -4.44 26.93
N ALA A 18 -2.82 -4.69 28.21
CA ALA A 18 -3.83 -4.71 29.27
C ALA A 18 -4.55 -3.35 29.40
N GLU A 19 -3.91 -2.27 28.97
CA GLU A 19 -4.40 -0.90 28.95
C GLU A 19 -5.18 -0.56 27.66
N GLY A 20 -5.36 -1.52 26.74
CA GLY A 20 -6.10 -1.33 25.49
C GLY A 20 -5.32 -0.59 24.39
N LEU A 21 -4.01 -0.42 24.54
CA LEU A 21 -3.15 0.17 23.50
C LEU A 21 -2.68 -0.91 22.50
N PRO A 22 -2.35 -0.56 21.25
CA PRO A 22 -1.73 -1.51 20.32
C PRO A 22 -0.45 -2.11 20.90
N GLU A 23 -0.29 -3.43 20.82
CA GLU A 23 0.99 -4.07 21.12
C GLU A 23 1.97 -3.78 19.98
N PHE A 24 3.15 -3.22 20.27
CA PHE A 24 4.12 -2.93 19.22
C PHE A 24 5.17 -4.04 19.06
N TYR A 25 5.29 -4.53 17.83
CA TYR A 25 6.37 -5.40 17.37
C TYR A 25 7.66 -4.63 17.08
N ILE A 26 7.52 -3.38 16.64
CA ILE A 26 8.62 -2.42 16.49
C ILE A 26 8.12 -1.06 16.98
N LYS A 27 8.89 -0.42 17.86
CA LYS A 27 8.58 0.89 18.44
C LYS A 27 9.84 1.70 18.72
N ASP A 28 9.65 2.93 19.16
CA ASP A 28 10.67 3.88 19.60
C ASP A 28 11.59 4.39 18.47
N ILE A 29 12.34 5.45 18.80
CA ILE A 29 13.41 5.99 17.97
C ILE A 29 14.67 6.03 18.87
N PRO A 30 15.70 5.21 18.60
CA PRO A 30 15.83 4.31 17.46
C PRO A 30 14.89 3.08 17.54
N PRO A 31 14.50 2.48 16.41
CA PRO A 31 13.60 1.34 16.39
C PRO A 31 14.13 0.17 17.20
N GLN A 32 13.29 -0.32 18.11
CA GLN A 32 13.53 -1.51 18.91
C GLN A 32 12.45 -2.54 18.60
N SER A 33 12.84 -3.82 18.52
CA SER A 33 11.89 -4.92 18.37
C SER A 33 11.89 -5.82 19.61
N PRO A 34 10.83 -5.74 20.45
CA PRO A 34 10.67 -6.64 21.59
C PRO A 34 10.59 -8.12 21.19
N ILE A 35 10.16 -8.39 19.95
CA ILE A 35 9.96 -9.74 19.42
C ILE A 35 11.11 -10.24 18.54
N GLY A 36 12.22 -9.47 18.48
CA GLY A 36 13.47 -9.93 17.86
C GLY A 36 13.59 -9.68 16.36
N PHE A 37 12.80 -8.78 15.77
CA PHE A 37 13.08 -8.33 14.40
C PHE A 37 14.42 -7.61 14.33
N ARG A 38 15.24 -8.04 13.38
CA ARG A 38 16.52 -7.39 13.06
C ARG A 38 16.23 -6.12 12.25
N ILE A 39 16.75 -4.99 12.68
CA ILE A 39 16.64 -3.69 11.99
C ILE A 39 18.05 -3.12 11.91
N GLU A 40 18.69 -3.22 10.75
CA GLU A 40 20.07 -2.75 10.57
C GLU A 40 20.13 -1.33 10.01
N ARG A 41 19.20 -1.00 9.13
CA ARG A 41 19.14 0.27 8.40
C ARG A 41 17.74 0.88 8.52
N PRO A 42 17.45 1.57 9.64
CA PRO A 42 16.18 2.27 9.81
C PRO A 42 16.12 3.60 9.05
N GLU A 43 17.20 4.01 8.37
CA GLU A 43 17.25 5.28 7.64
C GLU A 43 16.52 5.17 6.28
N LEU A 44 15.58 6.08 6.02
CA LEU A 44 14.79 6.19 4.78
C LEU A 44 15.23 7.40 3.97
N TYR A 45 16.17 7.19 3.05
CA TYR A 45 16.55 8.21 2.06
C TYR A 45 15.55 8.32 0.92
N TYR A 46 14.86 7.22 0.61
CA TYR A 46 13.82 7.11 -0.41
C TYR A 46 12.49 6.75 0.27
N GLY A 47 11.43 7.50 -0.05
CA GLY A 47 10.12 7.36 0.59
C GLY A 47 9.09 8.30 0.00
N LEU A 48 7.82 8.13 0.37
CA LEU A 48 6.68 8.78 -0.28
C LEU A 48 6.64 10.31 -0.13
N LEU A 49 7.31 10.87 0.88
CA LEU A 49 7.38 12.31 1.13
C LEU A 49 8.76 12.90 0.78
N ALA A 50 9.69 12.10 0.28
CA ALA A 50 11.05 12.52 0.00
C ALA A 50 11.13 13.20 -1.38
N THR A 51 10.65 14.43 -1.50
CA THR A 51 10.58 15.13 -2.81
C THR A 51 11.81 15.97 -3.15
N GLN A 52 12.56 16.41 -2.14
CA GLN A 52 13.72 17.31 -2.33
C GLN A 52 15.03 16.54 -2.51
N TYR A 53 15.93 17.07 -3.34
CA TYR A 53 17.29 16.52 -3.46
C TYR A 53 18.06 16.69 -2.14
N VAL A 54 18.99 15.78 -1.87
CA VAL A 54 19.92 15.87 -0.73
C VAL A 54 21.33 15.57 -1.17
N ILE A 55 22.30 16.12 -0.43
CA ILE A 55 23.72 15.84 -0.63
C ILE A 55 24.19 15.05 0.57
N VAL A 56 24.70 13.85 0.32
CA VAL A 56 25.17 12.92 1.33
C VAL A 56 26.68 12.73 1.22
N LYS A 57 27.31 12.09 2.22
CA LYS A 57 28.76 11.96 2.31
C LYS A 57 29.47 13.31 2.26
N THR A 58 28.92 14.29 2.97
CA THR A 58 29.54 15.60 3.20
C THR A 58 30.39 15.58 4.46
N ARG A 59 31.14 16.65 4.74
CA ARG A 59 31.88 16.79 6.00
C ARG A 59 30.95 16.96 7.20
N THR A 60 29.74 17.47 6.98
CA THR A 60 28.72 17.64 8.02
C THR A 60 27.98 16.33 8.23
N LYS A 61 27.90 15.86 9.47
CA LYS A 61 27.12 14.67 9.77
C LYS A 61 25.61 14.89 9.62
N GLU A 62 24.93 13.82 9.25
CA GLU A 62 23.48 13.76 9.06
C GLU A 62 22.83 13.44 10.41
N LEU A 63 21.70 14.08 10.71
CA LEU A 63 20.98 13.90 11.98
C LEU A 63 19.99 12.74 11.83
N ASP A 64 20.11 11.73 12.68
CA ASP A 64 19.19 10.58 12.71
C ASP A 64 18.00 10.91 13.60
N TYR A 65 18.28 11.20 14.88
CA TYR A 65 17.26 11.50 15.89
C TYR A 65 17.84 12.30 17.05
N ALA A 66 16.95 13.00 17.77
CA ALA A 66 17.28 13.66 19.03
C ALA A 66 17.26 12.64 20.19
N ARG A 67 18.28 12.68 21.04
CA ARG A 67 18.44 11.81 22.22
C ARG A 67 18.66 12.67 23.46
N GLY A 68 17.57 13.16 24.05
CA GLY A 68 17.62 14.11 25.16
C GLY A 68 18.28 15.41 24.73
N ASP A 69 19.33 15.85 25.45
CA ASP A 69 20.10 17.05 25.12
C ASP A 69 21.18 16.81 24.04
N GLN A 70 21.32 15.58 23.54
CA GLN A 70 22.31 15.22 22.51
C GLN A 70 21.62 14.77 21.23
N ASN A 71 22.32 14.90 20.10
CA ASN A 71 21.85 14.45 18.80
C ASN A 71 22.63 13.23 18.35
N ALA A 72 21.93 12.21 17.85
CA ALA A 72 22.53 11.06 17.19
C ALA A 72 22.79 11.42 15.73
N TYR A 73 24.02 11.22 15.27
CA TYR A 73 24.42 11.58 13.91
C TYR A 73 24.99 10.38 13.16
N THR A 74 24.64 10.26 11.89
CA THR A 74 25.19 9.27 10.96
C THR A 74 25.93 9.93 9.80
N SER A 75 26.52 9.09 8.96
CA SER A 75 27.00 9.49 7.64
C SER A 75 26.59 8.41 6.66
N TYR A 76 25.99 8.83 5.55
CA TYR A 76 25.50 7.89 4.55
C TYR A 76 26.59 6.93 4.07
N ALA A 77 26.38 5.63 4.27
CA ALA A 77 27.31 4.58 3.87
C ALA A 77 26.96 3.96 2.51
N GLY A 78 25.76 4.24 1.98
CA GLY A 78 25.24 3.60 0.77
C GLY A 78 25.92 4.03 -0.53
N SER A 79 25.50 3.39 -1.61
CA SER A 79 25.96 3.65 -2.99
C SER A 79 24.96 4.43 -3.85
N GLY A 80 23.84 4.87 -3.27
CA GLY A 80 22.81 5.65 -3.96
C GLY A 80 23.31 7.03 -4.38
N GLY A 81 22.58 7.64 -5.33
CA GLY A 81 22.88 8.97 -5.85
C GLY A 81 24.08 9.05 -6.81
N VAL A 82 24.25 10.23 -7.41
CA VAL A 82 25.29 10.51 -8.41
C VAL A 82 26.51 11.14 -7.71
N PRO A 83 27.74 10.60 -7.92
CA PRO A 83 28.96 11.19 -7.37
C PRO A 83 29.19 12.62 -7.84
N LEU A 84 29.60 13.49 -6.91
CA LEU A 84 29.97 14.88 -7.15
C LEU A 84 31.49 15.07 -7.25
N SER A 85 32.23 14.00 -7.62
CA SER A 85 33.69 14.05 -7.75
C SER A 85 34.16 14.95 -8.90
N ALA A 86 33.38 15.03 -9.99
CA ALA A 86 33.73 15.81 -11.17
C ALA A 86 33.21 17.27 -11.06
N PRO A 87 34.05 18.28 -11.37
CA PRO A 87 33.61 19.69 -11.38
C PRO A 87 32.43 19.96 -12.32
N LEU A 88 32.40 19.29 -13.47
CA LEU A 88 31.28 19.41 -14.42
C LEU A 88 29.97 18.84 -13.86
N ALA A 89 30.04 17.73 -13.11
CA ALA A 89 28.87 17.17 -12.43
C ALA A 89 28.37 18.13 -11.34
N LYS A 90 29.27 18.72 -10.55
CA LYS A 90 28.90 19.77 -9.57
C LYS A 90 28.21 20.95 -10.23
N LEU A 91 28.75 21.46 -11.35
CA LEU A 91 28.16 22.57 -12.09
C LEU A 91 26.77 22.20 -12.64
N ALA A 92 26.63 21.03 -13.26
CA ALA A 92 25.36 20.56 -13.81
C ALA A 92 24.27 20.47 -12.74
N PHE A 93 24.58 19.90 -11.58
CA PHE A 93 23.63 19.82 -10.46
C PHE A 93 23.38 21.17 -9.79
N ALA A 94 24.40 22.02 -9.66
CA ALA A 94 24.23 23.39 -9.17
C ALA A 94 23.28 24.19 -10.06
N THR A 95 23.38 24.04 -11.39
CA THR A 95 22.46 24.68 -12.34
C THR A 95 21.07 24.05 -12.28
N ARG A 96 20.95 22.71 -12.31
CA ARG A 96 19.67 22.00 -12.28
C ARG A 96 18.83 22.36 -11.05
N PHE A 97 19.48 22.45 -9.89
CA PHE A 97 18.80 22.67 -8.61
C PHE A 97 18.87 24.13 -8.13
N GLY A 98 19.46 25.05 -8.91
CA GLY A 98 19.66 26.45 -8.50
C GLY A 98 20.53 26.60 -7.24
N ALA A 99 21.41 25.63 -6.97
CA ALA A 99 22.11 25.47 -5.70
C ALA A 99 23.57 25.89 -5.83
N SER A 100 23.82 27.21 -5.84
CA SER A 100 25.18 27.75 -5.92
C SER A 100 26.10 27.30 -4.78
N GLN A 101 25.52 26.93 -3.62
CA GLN A 101 26.28 26.38 -2.49
C GLN A 101 26.99 25.06 -2.83
N LEU A 102 26.53 24.29 -3.83
CA LEU A 102 27.24 23.08 -4.29
C LEU A 102 28.65 23.36 -4.82
N LEU A 103 28.87 24.57 -5.36
CA LEU A 103 30.16 25.00 -5.92
C LEU A 103 31.03 25.71 -4.87
N LEU A 104 30.40 26.39 -3.92
CA LEU A 104 31.06 27.27 -2.96
C LEU A 104 31.30 26.63 -1.59
N SER A 105 30.57 25.57 -1.24
CA SER A 105 30.66 24.94 0.08
C SER A 105 31.89 24.03 0.20
N ASN A 106 32.62 24.21 1.28
CA ASN A 106 33.72 23.33 1.69
C ASN A 106 33.26 21.99 2.28
N ASP A 107 31.95 21.81 2.52
CA ASP A 107 31.39 20.57 3.06
C ASP A 107 31.22 19.49 1.99
N VAL A 108 31.15 19.88 0.71
CA VAL A 108 30.98 18.97 -0.44
C VAL A 108 32.34 18.46 -0.90
N THR A 109 32.62 17.20 -0.61
CA THR A 109 33.87 16.51 -0.94
C THR A 109 33.78 15.78 -2.28
N ALA A 110 34.86 15.11 -2.70
CA ALA A 110 34.84 14.24 -3.87
C ALA A 110 34.04 12.94 -3.65
N GLU A 111 33.81 12.56 -2.39
CA GLU A 111 33.00 11.40 -2.01
C GLU A 111 31.51 11.73 -1.92
N SER A 112 31.18 13.03 -1.87
CA SER A 112 29.81 13.50 -1.77
C SER A 112 28.98 13.06 -2.97
N ARG A 113 27.71 12.76 -2.71
CA ARG A 113 26.77 12.28 -3.71
C ARG A 113 25.49 13.09 -3.63
N VAL A 114 24.92 13.40 -4.78
CA VAL A 114 23.59 13.99 -4.86
C VAL A 114 22.55 12.89 -5.07
N ILE A 115 21.57 12.84 -4.17
CA ILE A 115 20.44 11.94 -4.22
C ILE A 115 19.21 12.76 -4.63
N PHE A 116 18.52 12.36 -5.69
CA PHE A 116 17.34 13.01 -6.26
C PHE A 116 16.41 11.95 -6.88
N HIS A 117 15.16 12.31 -7.24
CA HIS A 117 14.08 11.37 -7.54
C HIS A 117 13.98 10.32 -6.43
N ARG A 118 13.72 10.84 -5.23
CA ARG A 118 13.69 10.10 -3.96
C ARG A 118 12.29 9.62 -3.60
N GLU A 119 11.28 10.31 -4.12
CA GLU A 119 9.91 9.87 -4.05
C GLU A 119 9.78 8.57 -4.85
N VAL A 120 9.22 7.55 -4.21
CA VAL A 120 9.25 6.17 -4.68
C VAL A 120 8.45 6.04 -5.97
N MET A 121 7.26 6.64 -6.03
CA MET A 121 6.38 6.57 -7.19
C MET A 121 6.98 7.30 -8.39
N GLU A 122 7.48 8.53 -8.18
CA GLU A 122 8.18 9.34 -9.17
C GLU A 122 9.39 8.59 -9.71
N ARG A 123 10.19 7.96 -8.83
CA ARG A 123 11.36 7.19 -9.21
C ARG A 123 11.00 6.01 -10.09
N VAL A 124 10.02 5.21 -9.68
CA VAL A 124 9.58 4.03 -10.43
C VAL A 124 9.01 4.46 -11.79
N ALA A 125 8.17 5.50 -11.82
CA ALA A 125 7.61 6.05 -13.05
C ALA A 125 8.69 6.63 -13.98
N HIS A 126 9.72 7.24 -13.43
CA HIS A 126 10.84 7.77 -14.21
C HIS A 126 11.69 6.66 -14.85
N LEU A 127 11.88 5.55 -14.15
CA LEU A 127 12.66 4.41 -14.62
C LEU A 127 11.90 3.50 -15.59
N ALA A 128 10.58 3.38 -15.44
CA ALA A 128 9.72 2.56 -16.27
C ALA A 128 8.42 3.29 -16.65
N PRO A 129 8.49 4.36 -17.46
CA PRO A 129 7.33 5.23 -17.77
C PRO A 129 6.23 4.55 -18.59
N MET A 130 6.51 3.38 -19.18
CA MET A 130 5.54 2.59 -19.92
C MET A 130 4.62 1.74 -19.04
N LEU A 131 4.90 1.68 -17.73
CA LEU A 131 4.06 0.98 -16.76
C LEU A 131 3.15 1.99 -16.05
N THR A 132 1.91 1.58 -15.81
CA THR A 132 0.99 2.32 -14.93
C THR A 132 1.19 1.82 -13.51
N LEU A 133 1.43 2.70 -12.55
CA LEU A 133 1.67 2.28 -11.17
C LEU A 133 0.36 2.22 -10.39
N ASP A 134 0.27 1.27 -9.46
CA ASP A 134 -0.79 1.23 -8.45
C ASP A 134 -0.63 2.40 -7.47
N HIS A 135 -1.74 2.93 -6.98
CA HIS A 135 -1.72 4.11 -6.12
C HIS A 135 -1.17 3.86 -4.71
N ASP A 136 -1.17 2.61 -4.21
CA ASP A 136 -0.77 2.28 -2.84
C ASP A 136 0.58 1.51 -2.81
N PRO A 137 1.72 2.21 -2.72
CA PRO A 137 3.02 1.59 -2.43
C PRO A 137 3.17 1.29 -0.94
N TYR A 138 3.81 0.17 -0.59
CA TYR A 138 3.92 -0.27 0.80
C TYR A 138 5.35 -0.61 1.23
N LEU A 139 5.62 -0.37 2.51
CA LEU A 139 6.92 -0.60 3.13
C LEU A 139 7.01 -1.99 3.75
N VAL A 140 8.14 -2.65 3.52
CA VAL A 140 8.43 -4.01 4.02
C VAL A 140 9.77 -4.02 4.73
N LEU A 141 9.82 -4.65 5.91
CA LEU A 141 11.07 -5.01 6.58
C LEU A 141 11.48 -6.41 6.14
N ALA A 142 12.56 -6.54 5.37
CA ALA A 142 13.12 -7.82 4.95
C ALA A 142 14.64 -7.82 5.14
N ASP A 143 15.17 -8.91 5.70
CA ASP A 143 16.61 -9.11 5.91
C ASP A 143 17.32 -7.94 6.62
N GLY A 144 16.64 -7.30 7.58
CA GLY A 144 17.19 -6.17 8.33
C GLY A 144 17.13 -4.81 7.62
N ARG A 145 16.53 -4.75 6.43
CA ARG A 145 16.43 -3.54 5.59
C ARG A 145 14.99 -3.24 5.22
N LEU A 146 14.78 -1.98 4.86
CA LEU A 146 13.49 -1.45 4.45
C LEU A 146 13.40 -1.39 2.92
N TYR A 147 12.33 -1.95 2.37
CA TYR A 147 12.03 -1.95 0.95
C TYR A 147 10.64 -1.43 0.69
N TRP A 148 10.49 -0.54 -0.29
CA TRP A 148 9.19 -0.22 -0.85
C TRP A 148 8.87 -1.19 -1.97
N ILE A 149 7.65 -1.73 -1.96
CA ILE A 149 7.10 -2.51 -3.06
C ILE A 149 6.01 -1.69 -3.73
N VAL A 150 6.09 -1.57 -5.05
CA VAL A 150 5.13 -0.87 -5.89
C VAL A 150 4.62 -1.83 -6.95
N ASP A 151 3.30 -1.96 -7.03
CA ASP A 151 2.63 -2.68 -8.10
C ASP A 151 2.65 -1.88 -9.39
N ALA A 152 2.98 -2.55 -10.50
CA ALA A 152 3.11 -1.91 -11.80
C ALA A 152 2.42 -2.73 -12.89
N TYR A 153 1.49 -2.07 -13.55
CA TYR A 153 0.61 -2.61 -14.55
C TYR A 153 1.11 -2.35 -15.96
N THR A 154 0.92 -3.34 -16.83
CA THR A 154 0.82 -3.06 -18.26
C THR A 154 -0.63 -2.77 -18.61
N THR A 155 -0.86 -1.65 -19.27
CA THR A 155 -2.20 -1.19 -19.63
C THR A 155 -2.32 -0.90 -21.12
N SER A 156 -3.54 -1.00 -21.66
CA SER A 156 -3.85 -0.54 -23.01
C SER A 156 -5.32 -0.14 -23.11
N GLY A 157 -5.61 0.85 -23.95
CA GLY A 157 -6.97 1.20 -24.39
C GLY A 157 -7.33 0.61 -25.76
N GLY A 158 -6.40 -0.12 -26.41
CA GLY A 158 -6.54 -0.60 -27.78
C GLY A 158 -6.73 -2.11 -27.93
N TYR A 159 -7.02 -2.83 -26.84
CA TYR A 159 -7.11 -4.29 -26.88
C TYR A 159 -8.41 -4.76 -27.56
N PRO A 160 -8.33 -5.58 -28.63
CA PRO A 160 -9.50 -5.95 -29.42
C PRO A 160 -10.45 -6.85 -28.62
N TYR A 161 -11.75 -6.75 -28.91
CA TYR A 161 -12.80 -7.55 -28.29
C TYR A 161 -12.90 -7.44 -26.76
N SER A 162 -12.40 -6.33 -26.19
CA SER A 162 -12.51 -6.03 -24.77
C SER A 162 -13.35 -4.78 -24.52
N ARG A 163 -14.07 -4.75 -23.39
CA ARG A 163 -14.91 -3.62 -23.00
C ARG A 163 -14.05 -2.54 -22.33
N PRO A 164 -14.09 -1.28 -22.80
CA PRO A 164 -13.39 -0.20 -22.13
C PRO A 164 -14.05 0.17 -20.80
N VAL A 165 -13.22 0.38 -19.78
CA VAL A 165 -13.54 0.89 -18.45
C VAL A 165 -12.49 1.94 -18.10
N GLY A 166 -12.91 3.18 -17.84
CA GLY A 166 -11.96 4.27 -17.52
C GLY A 166 -10.94 4.57 -18.63
N GLY A 167 -11.28 4.31 -19.89
CA GLY A 167 -10.37 4.50 -21.04
C GLY A 167 -9.37 3.36 -21.27
N LEU A 168 -9.35 2.34 -20.39
CA LEU A 168 -8.55 1.13 -20.54
C LEU A 168 -9.45 -0.05 -20.91
N ASN A 169 -8.95 -0.97 -21.73
CA ASN A 169 -9.60 -2.24 -22.01
C ASN A 169 -8.63 -3.43 -21.86
N TYR A 170 -7.43 -3.16 -21.34
CA TYR A 170 -6.45 -4.16 -20.94
C TYR A 170 -5.70 -3.66 -19.72
N ILE A 171 -5.56 -4.52 -18.72
CA ILE A 171 -4.74 -4.30 -17.53
C ILE A 171 -4.24 -5.66 -17.03
N ARG A 172 -2.96 -5.73 -16.65
CA ARG A 172 -2.34 -6.89 -16.01
C ARG A 172 -1.38 -6.42 -14.93
N ASN A 173 -1.39 -7.09 -13.77
CA ASN A 173 -0.34 -6.95 -12.76
C ASN A 173 0.91 -7.72 -13.21
N SER A 174 1.65 -7.11 -14.13
CA SER A 174 2.76 -7.79 -14.79
C SER A 174 4.07 -7.64 -14.03
N VAL A 175 4.23 -6.57 -13.22
CA VAL A 175 5.53 -6.21 -12.64
C VAL A 175 5.39 -5.74 -11.19
N LYS A 176 6.30 -6.18 -10.33
CA LYS A 176 6.56 -5.59 -9.00
C LYS A 176 7.85 -4.79 -9.06
N ALA A 177 7.81 -3.51 -8.72
CA ALA A 177 9.02 -2.72 -8.49
C ALA A 177 9.38 -2.78 -7.00
N VAL A 178 10.65 -3.09 -6.71
CA VAL A 178 11.19 -3.08 -5.34
C VAL A 178 12.25 -1.99 -5.26
N VAL A 179 12.09 -1.06 -4.34
CA VAL A 179 13.00 0.06 -4.10
C VAL A 179 13.60 -0.08 -2.70
N ASP A 180 14.93 -0.20 -2.61
CA ASP A 180 15.64 -0.13 -1.33
C ASP A 180 15.48 1.29 -0.75
N ALA A 181 14.93 1.41 0.46
CA ALA A 181 14.64 2.71 1.07
C ALA A 181 15.91 3.48 1.47
N TYR A 182 17.06 2.81 1.56
CA TYR A 182 18.34 3.38 1.95
C TYR A 182 19.16 3.86 0.74
N ASP A 183 19.34 3.03 -0.28
CA ASP A 183 20.18 3.38 -1.44
C ASP A 183 19.42 3.65 -2.74
N GLY A 184 18.11 3.40 -2.76
CA GLY A 184 17.26 3.65 -3.91
C GLY A 184 17.49 2.67 -5.05
N ALA A 185 18.21 1.57 -4.85
CA ALA A 185 18.30 0.52 -5.85
C ALA A 185 16.89 0.02 -6.19
N THR A 186 16.48 0.27 -7.43
CA THR A 186 15.16 -0.11 -7.94
C THR A 186 15.31 -1.32 -8.85
N ARG A 187 14.54 -2.38 -8.59
CA ARG A 187 14.53 -3.61 -9.39
C ARG A 187 13.09 -3.93 -9.78
N PHE A 188 12.89 -4.31 -11.03
CA PHE A 188 11.59 -4.69 -11.57
C PHE A 188 11.53 -6.20 -11.74
N TYR A 189 10.54 -6.86 -11.14
CA TYR A 189 10.33 -8.30 -11.20
C TYR A 189 9.04 -8.61 -11.94
N VAL A 190 9.10 -9.50 -12.94
CA VAL A 190 7.94 -9.90 -13.75
C VAL A 190 7.14 -10.96 -13.00
N VAL A 191 5.90 -10.65 -12.64
CA VAL A 191 4.98 -11.56 -11.93
C VAL A 191 4.10 -12.36 -12.90
N ASP A 192 3.65 -11.74 -13.99
CA ASP A 192 2.89 -12.41 -15.06
C ASP A 192 3.78 -12.53 -16.31
N PRO A 193 4.61 -13.58 -16.43
CA PRO A 193 5.47 -13.77 -17.59
C PRO A 193 4.69 -14.08 -18.88
N GLN A 194 3.39 -14.38 -18.78
CA GLN A 194 2.53 -14.66 -19.94
C GLN A 194 1.94 -13.38 -20.54
N ASP A 195 2.07 -12.23 -19.88
CA ASP A 195 1.59 -10.97 -20.43
C ASP A 195 2.41 -10.56 -21.69
N PRO A 196 1.76 -10.42 -22.87
CA PRO A 196 2.45 -10.04 -24.09
C PRO A 196 3.09 -8.64 -24.03
N LEU A 197 2.52 -7.70 -23.27
CA LEU A 197 3.07 -6.34 -23.20
C LEU A 197 4.38 -6.30 -22.44
N VAL A 198 4.47 -6.94 -21.26
CA VAL A 198 5.73 -7.02 -20.52
C VAL A 198 6.79 -7.80 -21.30
N GLN A 199 6.43 -8.83 -22.06
CA GLN A 199 7.36 -9.54 -22.94
C GLN A 199 7.96 -8.61 -24.02
N VAL A 200 7.15 -7.75 -24.63
CA VAL A 200 7.62 -6.76 -25.61
C VAL A 200 8.55 -5.75 -24.94
N TYR A 201 8.16 -5.19 -23.78
CA TYR A 201 9.02 -4.26 -23.04
C TYR A 201 10.33 -4.90 -22.60
N GLY A 202 10.32 -6.17 -22.20
CA GLY A 202 11.53 -6.93 -21.88
C GLY A 202 12.49 -7.10 -23.06
N ARG A 203 11.97 -7.16 -24.30
CA ARG A 203 12.81 -7.18 -25.51
C ARG A 203 13.34 -5.79 -25.88
N ILE A 204 12.55 -4.74 -25.67
CA ILE A 204 12.95 -3.35 -25.96
C ILE A 204 14.02 -2.86 -24.96
N PHE A 205 13.90 -3.25 -23.69
CA PHE A 205 14.81 -2.85 -22.61
C PHE A 205 15.50 -4.05 -21.95
N PRO A 206 16.48 -4.69 -22.62
CA PRO A 206 17.21 -5.81 -22.05
C PRO A 206 17.83 -5.47 -20.70
N GLY A 207 17.60 -6.31 -19.69
CA GLY A 207 18.16 -6.16 -18.35
C GLY A 207 17.35 -5.29 -17.38
N LEU A 208 16.30 -4.60 -17.84
CA LEU A 208 15.40 -3.82 -16.97
C LEU A 208 14.58 -4.74 -16.05
N PHE A 209 14.04 -5.81 -16.62
CA PHE A 209 13.15 -6.75 -15.95
C PHE A 209 13.90 -8.01 -15.51
N ARG A 210 13.55 -8.49 -14.32
CA ARG A 210 14.04 -9.73 -13.72
C ARG A 210 12.91 -10.74 -13.59
N PRO A 211 13.20 -12.05 -13.67
CA PRO A 211 12.21 -13.07 -13.42
C PRO A 211 11.77 -13.06 -11.95
N MET A 212 10.55 -13.53 -11.66
CA MET A 212 9.99 -13.55 -10.30
C MET A 212 10.84 -14.37 -9.33
N GLU A 213 11.47 -15.43 -9.83
CA GLU A 213 12.33 -16.35 -9.09
C GLU A 213 13.60 -15.65 -8.55
N ALA A 214 13.96 -14.48 -9.10
CA ALA A 214 15.05 -13.66 -8.58
C ALA A 214 14.63 -12.77 -7.39
N LEU A 215 13.34 -12.69 -7.06
CA LEU A 215 12.84 -11.96 -5.90
C LEU A 215 13.23 -12.74 -4.62
N PRO A 216 13.90 -12.10 -3.64
CA PRO A 216 14.25 -12.76 -2.39
C PRO A 216 13.03 -13.38 -1.68
N PRO A 217 13.14 -14.61 -1.13
CA PRO A 217 12.02 -15.26 -0.44
C PRO A 217 11.43 -14.43 0.71
N SER A 218 12.27 -13.67 1.40
CA SER A 218 11.88 -12.72 2.44
C SER A 218 10.92 -11.63 1.94
N LEU A 219 11.04 -11.21 0.67
CA LEU A 219 10.13 -10.25 0.04
C LEU A 219 8.91 -10.93 -0.58
N VAL A 220 9.03 -12.17 -1.05
CA VAL A 220 7.91 -12.95 -1.60
C VAL A 220 6.78 -13.10 -0.57
N SER A 221 7.10 -13.32 0.70
CA SER A 221 6.12 -13.43 1.79
C SER A 221 5.37 -12.13 2.12
N HIS A 222 5.79 -11.00 1.56
CA HIS A 222 5.15 -9.70 1.76
C HIS A 222 4.42 -9.20 0.52
N LEU A 223 4.27 -10.03 -0.51
CA LEU A 223 3.51 -9.63 -1.68
C LEU A 223 2.02 -9.52 -1.35
N ARG A 224 1.38 -8.46 -1.85
CA ARG A 224 -0.06 -8.30 -1.79
C ARG A 224 -0.68 -8.27 -3.18
N TYR A 225 -1.94 -8.67 -3.28
CA TYR A 225 -2.74 -8.49 -4.49
C TYR A 225 -3.20 -7.04 -4.59
N PRO A 226 -2.98 -6.33 -5.70
CA PRO A 226 -3.08 -4.88 -5.69
C PRO A 226 -4.49 -4.34 -5.84
N GLU A 227 -4.71 -3.16 -5.26
CA GLU A 227 -6.04 -2.60 -5.02
C GLU A 227 -6.68 -2.06 -6.29
N ASP A 228 -5.94 -1.35 -7.15
CA ASP A 228 -6.52 -0.75 -8.36
C ASP A 228 -7.01 -1.83 -9.33
N LEU A 229 -6.17 -2.86 -9.55
CA LEU A 229 -6.55 -3.99 -10.40
C LEU A 229 -7.76 -4.74 -9.81
N PHE A 230 -7.74 -5.00 -8.50
CA PHE A 230 -8.84 -5.70 -7.84
C PHE A 230 -10.15 -4.91 -7.93
N THR A 231 -10.10 -3.60 -7.66
CA THR A 231 -11.25 -2.69 -7.76
C THR A 231 -11.82 -2.67 -9.17
N LEU A 232 -10.96 -2.56 -10.19
CA LEU A 232 -11.38 -2.60 -11.59
C LEU A 232 -12.02 -3.95 -11.96
N GLN A 233 -11.40 -5.06 -11.55
CA GLN A 233 -11.95 -6.40 -11.77
C GLN A 233 -13.31 -6.59 -11.09
N ALA A 234 -13.43 -6.14 -9.84
CA ALA A 234 -14.67 -6.16 -9.07
C ALA A 234 -15.77 -5.30 -9.73
N GLN A 235 -15.41 -4.11 -10.22
CA GLN A 235 -16.34 -3.23 -10.93
C GLN A 235 -16.84 -3.87 -12.23
N VAL A 236 -15.97 -4.50 -13.02
CA VAL A 236 -16.38 -5.26 -14.21
C VAL A 236 -17.28 -6.43 -13.82
N TYR A 237 -16.87 -7.21 -12.83
CA TYR A 237 -17.58 -8.40 -12.40
C TYR A 237 -18.99 -8.10 -11.83
N SER A 238 -19.19 -6.91 -11.26
CA SER A 238 -20.50 -6.43 -10.77
C SER A 238 -21.63 -6.54 -11.80
N THR A 239 -21.29 -6.48 -13.09
CA THR A 239 -22.23 -6.66 -14.20
C THR A 239 -22.04 -8.00 -14.91
N PHE A 240 -20.80 -8.42 -15.16
CA PHE A 240 -20.52 -9.58 -16.03
C PHE A 240 -20.65 -10.95 -15.34
N HIS A 241 -20.95 -10.99 -14.05
CA HIS A 241 -21.32 -12.24 -13.38
C HIS A 241 -22.69 -12.78 -13.86
N MET A 242 -23.53 -11.93 -14.46
CA MET A 242 -24.81 -12.29 -15.08
C MET A 242 -24.56 -12.95 -16.43
N LYS A 243 -24.77 -14.27 -16.52
CA LYS A 243 -24.56 -15.06 -17.75
C LYS A 243 -25.82 -15.20 -18.61
N ASP A 244 -27.01 -15.03 -18.04
CA ASP A 244 -28.26 -15.07 -18.80
C ASP A 244 -28.44 -13.76 -19.59
N PRO A 245 -28.66 -13.81 -20.91
CA PRO A 245 -28.76 -12.60 -21.74
C PRO A 245 -29.92 -11.67 -21.38
N ARG A 246 -31.05 -12.20 -20.91
CA ARG A 246 -32.22 -11.37 -20.55
C ARG A 246 -31.96 -10.65 -19.23
N VAL A 247 -31.47 -11.38 -18.24
CA VAL A 247 -31.05 -10.83 -16.94
C VAL A 247 -29.98 -9.77 -17.13
N PHE A 248 -28.99 -10.03 -17.99
CA PHE A 248 -27.92 -9.09 -18.32
C PHE A 248 -28.43 -7.83 -19.02
N TYR A 249 -29.30 -7.99 -20.04
CA TYR A 249 -29.86 -6.85 -20.79
C TYR A 249 -30.70 -5.94 -19.89
N ASN A 250 -31.50 -6.52 -19.00
CA ASN A 250 -32.36 -5.80 -18.07
C ASN A 250 -31.62 -5.34 -16.79
N ARG A 251 -30.38 -5.79 -16.58
CA ARG A 251 -29.59 -5.54 -15.35
C ARG A 251 -30.33 -5.94 -14.06
N GLU A 252 -31.03 -7.07 -14.11
CA GLU A 252 -31.91 -7.51 -13.01
C GLU A 252 -31.15 -7.93 -11.74
N ASP A 253 -29.89 -8.38 -11.86
CA ASP A 253 -29.02 -8.76 -10.74
C ASP A 253 -27.74 -7.91 -10.73
N LEU A 254 -27.88 -6.60 -10.98
CA LEU A 254 -26.73 -5.69 -10.92
C LEU A 254 -26.21 -5.57 -9.48
N TRP A 255 -24.92 -5.78 -9.29
CA TRP A 255 -24.26 -5.56 -8.01
C TRP A 255 -23.60 -4.18 -7.98
N VAL A 256 -23.44 -3.63 -6.78
CA VAL A 256 -22.72 -2.39 -6.51
C VAL A 256 -21.82 -2.58 -5.29
N PHE A 257 -20.81 -1.73 -5.17
CA PHE A 257 -20.06 -1.63 -3.92
C PHE A 257 -20.98 -1.00 -2.87
N PRO A 258 -21.08 -1.59 -1.67
CA PRO A 258 -21.87 -1.01 -0.61
C PRO A 258 -21.29 0.34 -0.20
N ASN A 259 -22.12 1.19 0.40
CA ASN A 259 -21.64 2.38 1.09
C ASN A 259 -21.34 2.05 2.56
N GLU A 260 -20.46 2.82 3.19
CA GLU A 260 -20.17 2.84 4.62
C GLU A 260 -20.17 4.28 5.16
N LEU A 261 -20.10 4.46 6.49
CA LEU A 261 -19.96 5.78 7.11
C LEU A 261 -18.52 6.01 7.57
N PHE A 262 -17.70 6.65 6.75
CA PHE A 262 -16.35 7.04 7.12
C PHE A 262 -16.31 8.48 7.60
N THR A 263 -15.76 8.73 8.79
CA THR A 263 -15.72 10.07 9.40
C THR A 263 -17.10 10.75 9.49
N GLY A 264 -18.19 9.97 9.48
CA GLY A 264 -19.58 10.43 9.50
C GLY A 264 -20.20 10.75 8.13
N ALA A 265 -19.46 10.61 7.03
CA ALA A 265 -19.96 10.78 5.68
C ALA A 265 -20.16 9.43 4.97
N ALA A 266 -21.22 9.32 4.17
CA ALA A 266 -21.44 8.14 3.35
C ALA A 266 -20.45 8.11 2.17
N GLN A 267 -19.71 7.02 2.04
CA GLN A 267 -18.79 6.78 0.91
C GLN A 267 -18.90 5.33 0.42
N PRO A 268 -18.55 5.03 -0.84
CA PRO A 268 -18.38 3.65 -1.28
C PRO A 268 -17.29 2.97 -0.45
N LEU A 269 -17.55 1.73 -0.04
CA LEU A 269 -16.58 0.92 0.66
C LEU A 269 -15.43 0.55 -0.28
N GLU A 270 -14.21 0.76 0.18
CA GLU A 270 -12.98 0.40 -0.52
C GLU A 270 -12.52 -1.03 -0.15
N PRO A 271 -11.84 -1.75 -1.05
CA PRO A 271 -11.25 -3.03 -0.71
C PRO A 271 -10.29 -2.93 0.47
N TYR A 272 -10.26 -3.93 1.34
CA TYR A 272 -9.35 -3.95 2.48
C TYR A 272 -8.70 -5.32 2.66
N TYR A 273 -7.46 -5.31 3.14
CA TYR A 273 -6.72 -6.53 3.41
C TYR A 273 -7.07 -7.14 4.76
N VAL A 274 -7.23 -8.46 4.76
CA VAL A 274 -7.49 -9.25 5.96
C VAL A 274 -6.75 -10.58 5.88
N THR A 275 -6.33 -11.09 7.03
CA THR A 275 -5.88 -12.48 7.17
C THR A 275 -7.10 -13.32 7.56
N LEU A 276 -7.43 -14.30 6.73
CA LEU A 276 -8.54 -15.22 7.00
C LEU A 276 -8.27 -16.60 6.43
N ARG A 277 -9.09 -17.57 6.85
CA ARG A 277 -9.08 -18.91 6.29
C ARG A 277 -10.12 -19.01 5.16
N LEU A 278 -9.66 -18.80 3.92
CA LEU A 278 -10.50 -18.90 2.71
C LEU A 278 -10.92 -20.34 2.41
N ASP A 279 -10.00 -21.29 2.60
CA ASP A 279 -10.26 -22.73 2.49
C ASP A 279 -9.92 -23.38 3.84
N PRO A 280 -10.88 -24.04 4.51
CA PRO A 280 -10.63 -24.77 5.76
C PRO A 280 -9.43 -25.73 5.71
N ALA A 281 -9.09 -26.26 4.53
CA ALA A 281 -7.99 -27.19 4.32
C ALA A 281 -6.62 -26.52 4.11
N GLN A 282 -6.56 -25.21 3.82
CA GLN A 282 -5.33 -24.52 3.40
C GLN A 282 -4.77 -23.50 4.41
N GLY A 283 -5.36 -23.42 5.61
CA GLY A 283 -4.89 -22.52 6.66
C GLY A 283 -5.24 -21.06 6.42
N GLU A 284 -4.63 -20.17 7.21
CA GLU A 284 -4.81 -18.72 7.08
C GLU A 284 -4.06 -18.18 5.86
N GLU A 285 -4.66 -17.20 5.21
CA GLU A 285 -4.12 -16.55 4.02
C GLU A 285 -4.43 -15.05 4.08
N PHE A 286 -3.48 -14.26 3.59
CA PHE A 286 -3.65 -12.83 3.38
C PHE A 286 -4.42 -12.58 2.08
N ALA A 287 -5.51 -11.83 2.16
CA ALA A 287 -6.36 -11.56 1.01
C ALA A 287 -6.95 -10.15 1.05
N LEU A 288 -7.15 -9.58 -0.13
CA LEU A 288 -7.90 -8.35 -0.34
C LEU A 288 -9.38 -8.69 -0.51
N ILE A 289 -10.28 -8.14 0.30
CA ILE A 289 -11.72 -8.44 0.26
C ILE A 289 -12.55 -7.22 -0.16
N LEU A 290 -13.63 -7.47 -0.90
CA LEU A 290 -14.68 -6.49 -1.16
C LEU A 290 -16.09 -7.13 -1.12
N PRO A 291 -17.00 -6.68 -0.23
CA PRO A 291 -18.41 -7.07 -0.25
C PRO A 291 -19.21 -6.42 -1.39
N PHE A 292 -20.38 -7.00 -1.71
CA PHE A 292 -21.33 -6.51 -2.71
C PHE A 292 -22.77 -6.50 -2.19
N THR A 293 -23.52 -5.49 -2.60
CA THR A 293 -24.98 -5.42 -2.46
C THR A 293 -25.64 -5.33 -3.84
N PRO A 294 -26.93 -5.72 -3.98
CA PRO A 294 -27.69 -5.43 -5.19
C PRO A 294 -27.91 -3.92 -5.33
N ALA A 295 -27.99 -3.45 -6.58
CA ALA A 295 -28.36 -2.07 -6.84
C ALA A 295 -29.70 -1.72 -6.17
N GLY A 296 -29.70 -0.65 -5.38
CA GLY A 296 -30.88 -0.17 -4.65
C GLY A 296 -31.25 -0.96 -3.40
N LYS A 297 -30.36 -1.83 -2.89
CA LYS A 297 -30.54 -2.56 -1.63
C LYS A 297 -29.29 -2.50 -0.76
N ASP A 298 -29.50 -2.58 0.54
CA ASP A 298 -28.41 -2.53 1.54
C ASP A 298 -28.02 -3.91 2.08
N ASN A 299 -28.76 -4.97 1.75
CA ASN A 299 -28.42 -6.33 2.17
C ASN A 299 -27.32 -6.90 1.25
N MET A 300 -26.34 -7.58 1.83
CA MET A 300 -25.28 -8.19 1.04
C MET A 300 -25.77 -9.41 0.26
N VAL A 301 -25.14 -9.63 -0.89
CA VAL A 301 -25.37 -10.81 -1.74
C VAL A 301 -24.11 -11.57 -2.07
N ALA A 302 -22.94 -10.93 -1.97
CA ALA A 302 -21.68 -11.60 -2.20
C ALA A 302 -20.51 -10.85 -1.54
N TRP A 303 -19.36 -11.49 -1.54
CA TRP A 303 -18.06 -10.83 -1.42
C TRP A 303 -17.07 -11.48 -2.38
N MET A 304 -16.03 -10.74 -2.72
CA MET A 304 -14.93 -11.17 -3.57
C MET A 304 -13.62 -11.08 -2.79
N ALA A 305 -12.69 -12.00 -3.05
CA ALA A 305 -11.32 -11.93 -2.53
C ALA A 305 -10.29 -12.05 -3.65
N GLY A 306 -9.22 -11.25 -3.54
CA GLY A 306 -7.97 -11.43 -4.26
C GLY A 306 -6.92 -12.03 -3.32
N ARG A 307 -6.44 -13.23 -3.67
CA ARG A 307 -5.47 -13.98 -2.87
C ARG A 307 -4.06 -13.40 -3.01
N SER A 308 -3.40 -13.11 -1.88
CA SER A 308 -2.05 -12.52 -1.84
C SER A 308 -0.94 -13.54 -1.56
N ASP A 309 -1.24 -14.74 -1.09
CA ASP A 309 -0.19 -15.70 -0.72
C ASP A 309 0.08 -16.74 -1.82
N MET A 310 1.34 -17.14 -1.93
CA MET A 310 1.73 -18.25 -2.80
C MET A 310 1.22 -19.59 -2.23
N PRO A 311 0.82 -20.56 -3.08
CA PRO A 311 0.88 -20.59 -4.56
C PRO A 311 -0.36 -20.01 -5.25
N HIS A 312 -1.24 -19.34 -4.49
CA HIS A 312 -2.54 -18.90 -4.98
C HIS A 312 -2.60 -17.42 -5.35
N TYR A 313 -1.46 -16.73 -5.27
CA TYR A 313 -1.27 -15.34 -5.66
C TYR A 313 -2.04 -14.99 -6.94
N GLY A 314 -2.85 -13.95 -6.86
CA GLY A 314 -3.60 -13.42 -7.99
C GLY A 314 -4.85 -14.22 -8.40
N ARG A 315 -5.20 -15.28 -7.67
CA ARG A 315 -6.49 -15.96 -7.88
C ARG A 315 -7.60 -15.18 -7.19
N LEU A 316 -8.68 -14.99 -7.94
CA LEU A 316 -9.89 -14.34 -7.47
C LEU A 316 -10.93 -15.38 -7.04
N LEU A 317 -11.60 -15.11 -5.93
CA LEU A 317 -12.71 -15.92 -5.42
C LEU A 317 -13.93 -15.02 -5.26
N VAL A 318 -15.11 -15.54 -5.57
CA VAL A 318 -16.37 -14.86 -5.29
C VAL A 318 -17.26 -15.82 -4.53
N TYR A 319 -17.64 -15.40 -3.33
CA TYR A 319 -18.59 -16.13 -2.50
C TYR A 319 -19.95 -15.45 -2.58
N ARG A 320 -20.98 -16.21 -2.96
CA ARG A 320 -22.35 -15.74 -3.04
C ARG A 320 -23.12 -16.19 -1.80
N PHE A 321 -23.80 -15.25 -1.17
CA PHE A 321 -24.65 -15.56 -0.03
C PHE A 321 -25.94 -16.26 -0.47
N PRO A 322 -26.51 -17.13 0.37
CA PRO A 322 -27.80 -17.76 0.10
C PRO A 322 -28.92 -16.72 -0.03
N LYS A 323 -29.87 -16.95 -0.96
CA LYS A 323 -30.98 -16.03 -1.23
C LYS A 323 -32.16 -16.17 -0.26
N ASP A 324 -32.17 -17.21 0.56
CA ASP A 324 -33.21 -17.56 1.54
C ASP A 324 -33.03 -16.87 2.89
N ARG A 325 -31.89 -16.22 3.14
CA ARG A 325 -31.64 -15.45 4.36
C ARG A 325 -31.10 -14.05 4.05
N THR A 326 -31.53 -13.08 4.84
CA THR A 326 -31.00 -11.72 4.77
C THR A 326 -29.62 -11.69 5.41
N VAL A 327 -28.63 -11.31 4.63
CA VAL A 327 -27.29 -10.99 5.12
C VAL A 327 -27.19 -9.47 5.22
N PHE A 328 -26.94 -8.96 6.43
CA PHE A 328 -26.83 -7.51 6.64
C PHE A 328 -25.65 -6.94 5.85
N GLY A 329 -25.82 -5.79 5.22
CA GLY A 329 -24.69 -5.06 4.63
C GLY A 329 -24.20 -3.90 5.47
N PRO A 330 -23.09 -3.28 5.02
CA PRO A 330 -22.40 -2.24 5.78
C PRO A 330 -23.32 -1.15 6.33
N MET A 331 -24.10 -0.48 5.47
CA MET A 331 -25.06 0.56 5.90
C MET A 331 -26.10 0.06 6.93
N GLN A 332 -26.49 -1.21 6.89
CA GLN A 332 -27.44 -1.75 7.86
C GLN A 332 -26.78 -1.96 9.23
N ILE A 333 -25.51 -2.36 9.24
CA ILE A 333 -24.72 -2.50 10.47
C ILE A 333 -24.40 -1.12 11.04
N GLU A 334 -24.03 -0.16 10.21
CA GLU A 334 -23.86 1.25 10.57
C GLU A 334 -25.12 1.81 11.26
N ALA A 335 -26.30 1.57 10.70
CA ALA A 335 -27.56 1.98 11.31
C ALA A 335 -27.78 1.30 12.68
N ARG A 336 -27.42 0.02 12.82
CA ARG A 336 -27.54 -0.72 14.08
C ARG A 336 -26.58 -0.20 15.15
N ILE A 337 -25.33 0.08 14.78
CA ILE A 337 -24.32 0.66 15.67
C ILE A 337 -24.80 2.02 16.19
N ASN A 338 -25.35 2.86 15.31
CA ASN A 338 -25.88 4.17 15.70
C ASN A 338 -27.15 4.10 16.56
N GLN A 339 -27.97 3.05 16.39
CA GLN A 339 -29.20 2.86 17.16
C GLN A 339 -28.97 2.13 18.48
N ASP A 340 -27.78 1.55 18.71
CA ASP A 340 -27.45 0.87 19.95
C ASP A 340 -27.26 1.90 21.09
N PRO A 341 -28.09 1.86 22.15
CA PRO A 341 -28.02 2.86 23.22
C PRO A 341 -26.70 2.88 24.00
N LEU A 342 -26.02 1.72 24.11
CA LEU A 342 -24.75 1.60 24.81
C LEU A 342 -23.63 2.23 23.99
N ILE A 343 -23.62 2.00 22.68
CA ILE A 343 -22.64 2.61 21.77
C ILE A 343 -22.89 4.10 21.64
N SER A 344 -24.13 4.51 21.38
CA SER A 344 -24.47 5.92 21.14
C SER A 344 -24.16 6.80 22.36
N SER A 345 -24.39 6.28 23.58
CA SER A 345 -24.04 6.99 24.81
C SER A 345 -22.53 7.16 24.99
N GLN A 346 -21.73 6.13 24.68
CA GLN A 346 -20.27 6.22 24.72
C GLN A 346 -19.73 7.19 23.66
N LEU A 347 -20.23 7.11 22.43
CA LEU A 347 -19.86 8.04 21.36
C LEU A 347 -20.15 9.50 21.74
N ALA A 348 -21.31 9.77 22.35
CA ALA A 348 -21.64 11.10 22.84
C ALA A 348 -20.74 11.57 24.00
N LEU A 349 -20.29 10.65 24.87
CA LEU A 349 -19.35 10.96 25.95
C LEU A 349 -17.94 11.25 25.43
N TRP A 350 -17.49 10.51 24.42
CA TRP A 350 -16.16 10.70 23.84
C TRP A 350 -16.08 11.89 22.87
N ASN A 351 -17.22 12.27 22.30
CA ASN A 351 -17.34 13.42 21.40
C ASN A 351 -17.81 14.68 22.17
N GLN A 352 -17.00 15.10 23.15
CA GLN A 352 -17.24 16.27 24.00
C GLN A 352 -16.26 17.40 23.70
N GLN A 353 -16.46 18.59 24.30
CA GLN A 353 -15.54 19.72 24.14
C GLN A 353 -14.09 19.31 24.42
N GLY A 354 -13.26 19.30 23.37
CA GLY A 354 -11.84 18.93 23.44
C GLY A 354 -11.49 17.53 22.93
N SER A 355 -12.47 16.71 22.52
CA SER A 355 -12.24 15.38 21.92
C SER A 355 -13.24 15.13 20.79
N GLN A 356 -12.73 14.62 19.67
CA GLN A 356 -13.53 14.19 18.52
C GLN A 356 -13.42 12.69 18.33
N VAL A 357 -14.56 12.02 18.13
CA VAL A 357 -14.58 10.63 17.67
C VAL A 357 -14.45 10.59 16.16
N ILE A 358 -13.52 9.78 15.68
CA ILE A 358 -13.31 9.45 14.27
C ILE A 358 -13.74 8.00 14.06
N ARG A 359 -14.74 7.79 13.20
CA ARG A 359 -15.19 6.47 12.77
C ARG A 359 -14.35 6.02 11.59
N GLY A 360 -13.67 4.87 11.73
CA GLY A 360 -12.91 4.26 10.65
C GLY A 360 -13.76 3.39 9.74
N ASN A 361 -13.10 2.64 8.85
CA ASN A 361 -13.79 1.79 7.87
C ASN A 361 -14.47 0.58 8.52
N LEU A 362 -15.63 0.19 8.02
CA LEU A 362 -16.33 -0.99 8.48
C LEU A 362 -15.77 -2.25 7.80
N LEU A 363 -15.16 -3.12 8.59
CA LEU A 363 -14.64 -4.40 8.13
C LEU A 363 -15.72 -5.47 8.22
N VAL A 364 -15.91 -6.22 7.12
CA VAL A 364 -16.82 -7.36 7.02
C VAL A 364 -15.97 -8.63 6.86
N ILE A 365 -15.72 -9.31 7.96
CA ILE A 365 -14.78 -10.43 8.02
C ILE A 365 -15.57 -11.76 8.02
N PRO A 366 -15.44 -12.60 6.98
CA PRO A 366 -16.05 -13.92 6.99
C PRO A 366 -15.35 -14.83 7.99
N VAL A 367 -16.13 -15.42 8.92
CA VAL A 367 -15.64 -16.36 9.93
C VAL A 367 -16.51 -17.62 9.91
N SER A 368 -15.98 -18.69 9.34
CA SER A 368 -16.71 -19.96 9.15
C SER A 368 -18.05 -19.76 8.42
N ASP A 369 -19.19 -19.95 9.11
CA ASP A 369 -20.55 -19.80 8.57
C ASP A 369 -21.21 -18.45 8.94
N ALA A 370 -20.46 -17.56 9.60
CA ALA A 370 -20.91 -16.25 10.07
C ALA A 370 -20.07 -15.11 9.49
N LEU A 371 -20.57 -13.88 9.70
CA LEU A 371 -19.86 -12.65 9.36
C LEU A 371 -19.63 -11.85 10.63
N LEU A 372 -18.39 -11.47 10.85
CA LEU A 372 -17.98 -10.55 11.90
C LEU A 372 -17.88 -9.15 11.30
N TYR A 373 -18.55 -8.18 11.93
CA TYR A 373 -18.46 -6.78 11.55
C TYR A 373 -17.65 -6.03 12.60
N VAL A 374 -16.64 -5.30 12.16
CA VAL A 374 -15.74 -4.56 13.06
C VAL A 374 -15.61 -3.14 12.53
N GLU A 375 -15.92 -2.16 13.38
CA GLU A 375 -15.72 -0.75 13.08
C GLU A 375 -14.77 -0.16 14.14
N PRO A 376 -13.56 0.28 13.74
CA PRO A 376 -12.65 0.92 14.67
C PRO A 376 -13.09 2.36 14.94
N LEU A 377 -12.99 2.75 16.21
CA LEU A 377 -13.23 4.12 16.66
C LEU A 377 -11.90 4.70 17.16
N TYR A 378 -11.55 5.88 16.67
CA TYR A 378 -10.38 6.63 17.10
C TYR A 378 -10.80 7.89 17.84
N LEU A 379 -10.05 8.24 18.88
CA LEU A 379 -10.27 9.46 19.65
C LEU A 379 -9.15 10.44 19.35
N GLN A 380 -9.51 11.63 18.87
CA GLN A 380 -8.58 12.72 18.61
C GLN A 380 -8.83 13.86 19.59
N ALA A 381 -7.81 14.23 20.37
CA ALA A 381 -7.89 15.44 21.21
C ALA A 381 -7.81 16.69 20.32
N SER A 382 -8.65 17.69 20.57
CA SER A 382 -8.73 18.92 19.77
C SER A 382 -7.56 19.91 19.99
N GLY A 383 -6.44 19.45 20.56
CA GLY A 383 -5.34 20.28 21.05
C GLY A 383 -3.94 19.79 20.70
N SER A 384 -3.78 19.08 19.59
CA SER A 384 -2.46 18.66 19.05
C SER A 384 -2.00 19.56 17.91
#